data_AF-A0A1M7C1R4-F1
#
_entry.id   AF-A0A1M7C1R4-F1
#
_cell.length_a   1.000
_cell.length_b   1.000
_cell.length_c   1.000
_cell.angle_alpha   90.00
_cell.angle_beta   90.00
_cell.angle_gamma   90.00
#
_symmetry.space_group_name_H-M   'P 1'
#
loop_
_entity.id
_entity.type
_entity.pdbx_description
1 polymer ?
#
loop_
_entity_poly.entity_id
_entity_poly.type
_entity_poly.pdbx_seq_one_letter_code
_entity_poly.pdbx_strand_id
1 'polypeptide(L)' 'MIYGGFEIQSFEAGRGLWHARIQRADQEPVVIDGLSFPTLEVGFAWPDPEAAIADAIAHIDRFKPRFAAAS' A
#
# COMPACT_ATOMS: atom_id res chain seq x y z
N MET A 1 -3.08 8.96 3.85
CA MET A 1 -4.28 8.74 4.68
C MET A 1 -4.19 7.40 5.40
N ILE A 2 -4.94 7.17 6.47
CA ILE A 2 -4.99 5.85 7.14
C ILE A 2 -6.25 5.09 6.68
N TYR A 3 -6.10 3.83 6.26
CA TYR A 3 -7.18 2.93 5.89
C TYR A 3 -6.86 1.49 6.34
N GLY A 4 -7.80 0.84 7.03
CA GLY A 4 -7.68 -0.60 7.34
C GLY A 4 -6.46 -1.00 8.19
N GLY A 5 -5.82 -0.07 8.90
CA GLY A 5 -4.57 -0.30 9.65
C GLY A 5 -3.29 0.04 8.89
N PHE A 6 -3.41 0.62 7.70
CA PHE A 6 -2.30 1.03 6.85
C PHE A 6 -2.31 2.52 6.59
N GLU A 7 -1.13 3.13 6.57
CA GLU A 7 -0.90 4.41 5.92
C GLU A 7 -0.78 4.21 4.41
N ILE A 8 -1.53 4.99 3.65
CA ILE A 8 -1.48 5.08 2.18
C ILE A 8 -0.93 6.45 1.80
N GLN A 9 0.10 6.45 0.96
CA GLN A 9 0.68 7.66 0.37
C GLN A 9 0.67 7.55 -1.15
N SER A 10 0.09 8.53 -1.84
CA SER A 10 0.26 8.69 -3.29
C SER A 10 1.50 9.54 -3.59
N PHE A 11 2.23 9.19 -4.64
CA PHE A 11 3.39 9.94 -5.10
C PHE A 11 3.53 9.84 -6.62
N GLU A 12 4.10 10.87 -7.24
CA GLU A 12 4.37 10.90 -8.67
C GLU A 12 5.79 10.36 -8.95
N ALA A 13 5.91 9.41 -9.88
CA ALA A 13 7.18 8.84 -10.33
C ALA A 13 7.24 8.85 -11.87
N GLY A 14 7.64 9.99 -12.42
CA GLY A 14 7.51 10.30 -13.84
C GLY A 14 6.26 11.13 -14.12
N ARG A 15 6.28 11.92 -15.20
CA ARG A 15 5.26 12.93 -15.45
C ARG A 15 3.89 12.29 -15.70
N GLY A 16 2.93 12.57 -14.82
CA GLY A 16 1.56 12.05 -14.88
C GLY A 16 1.45 10.57 -14.51
N LEU A 17 2.47 10.00 -13.85
CA LEU A 17 2.51 8.60 -13.43
C LEU A 17 2.45 8.55 -11.91
N TRP A 18 1.26 8.29 -11.39
CA TRP A 18 0.97 8.27 -9.96
C TRP A 18 0.99 6.84 -9.42
N HIS A 19 1.68 6.68 -8.32
CA HIS A 19 1.78 5.43 -7.59
C HIS A 19 1.22 5.61 -6.19
N ALA A 20 0.89 4.49 -5.55
CA ALA A 20 0.57 4.46 -4.14
C ALA A 20 1.51 3.53 -3.41
N ARG A 21 1.84 3.92 -2.19
CA ARG A 21 2.66 3.16 -1.25
C ARG A 21 1.81 2.90 -0.01
N ILE A 22 1.90 1.68 0.51
CA ILE A 22 1.25 1.27 1.75
C ILE A 22 2.29 0.84 2.79
N GLN A 23 2.06 1.26 4.03
CA GLN A 23 2.84 0.87 5.21
C GLN A 23 1.87 0.61 6.36
N ARG A 24 2.19 -0.27 7.32
CA ARG A 24 1.34 -0.43 8.50
C ARG A 24 1.39 0.83 9.37
N ALA A 25 0.24 1.27 9.86
CA ALA A 25 0.13 2.47 10.67
C ALA A 25 0.84 2.32 12.04
N ASP A 26 1.02 1.10 12.53
CA ASP A 26 1.79 0.81 13.74
C ASP A 26 3.30 0.65 13.49
N GLN A 27 3.77 0.97 12.27
CA GLN A 27 5.17 0.96 11.86
C GLN A 27 5.85 -0.42 11.86
N GLU A 28 5.12 -1.48 12.17
CA GLU A 28 5.57 -2.85 12.02
C GLU A 28 5.62 -3.26 10.53
N PRO A 29 6.46 -4.23 10.13
CA PRO A 29 6.48 -4.74 8.76
C PRO A 29 5.19 -5.48 8.39
N VAL A 30 4.86 -5.46 7.10
CA VAL A 30 3.91 -6.41 6.51
C VAL A 30 4.64 -7.72 6.23
N VAL A 31 4.13 -8.83 6.73
CA VAL A 31 4.69 -10.16 6.42
C VAL A 31 3.89 -10.80 5.30
N ILE A 32 4.56 -11.17 4.21
CA ILE A 32 4.00 -11.91 3.08
C ILE A 32 4.86 -13.15 2.87
N ASP A 33 4.26 -14.33 2.99
CA ASP A 33 4.95 -15.63 2.82
C ASP A 33 6.24 -15.76 3.66
N GLY A 34 6.24 -15.18 4.87
CA GLY A 34 7.38 -15.19 5.78
C GLY A 34 8.46 -14.12 5.52
N LEU A 35 8.28 -13.29 4.49
CA LEU A 35 9.16 -12.17 4.19
C LEU A 35 8.57 -10.86 4.73
N SER A 36 9.39 -10.09 5.43
CA SER A 36 9.00 -8.81 6.02
C SER A 36 9.29 -7.65 5.09
N PHE A 37 8.25 -6.86 4.81
CA PHE A 37 8.32 -5.65 4.01
C PHE A 37 7.97 -4.45 4.89
N PRO A 38 8.91 -3.52 5.13
CA PRO A 38 8.58 -2.30 5.88
C PRO A 38 7.58 -1.42 5.12
N THR A 39 7.50 -1.60 3.80
CA THR A 39 6.67 -0.81 2.91
C THR A 39 6.39 -1.64 1.65
N LEU A 40 5.18 -1.53 1.13
CA LEU A 40 4.80 -2.11 -0.16
C LEU A 40 4.44 -0.99 -1.14
N GLU A 41 5.04 -1.03 -2.33
CA GLU A 41 4.65 -0.14 -3.43
C GLU A 41 3.64 -0.87 -4.32
N VAL A 42 2.53 -0.20 -4.60
CA VAL A 42 1.53 -0.69 -5.54
C VAL A 42 2.02 -0.32 -6.95
N GLY A 43 2.55 -1.33 -7.65
CA GLY A 43 3.41 -1.16 -8.82
C GLY A 43 2.77 -0.65 -10.12
N PHE A 44 1.50 -0.23 -10.10
CA PHE A 44 0.84 0.36 -11.27
C PHE A 44 0.91 1.88 -11.24
N ALA A 45 1.12 2.47 -12.43
CA ALA A 45 1.05 3.92 -12.61
C ALA A 45 -0.36 4.32 -13.04
N TRP A 46 -0.91 5.31 -12.35
CA TRP A 46 -2.24 5.85 -12.53
C TRP A 46 -2.19 7.28 -13.07
N PRO A 47 -3.25 7.76 -13.76
CA PRO A 47 -3.25 9.10 -14.34
C PRO A 47 -3.34 10.22 -13.28
N ASP A 48 -3.80 9.92 -12.07
CA ASP A 48 -4.01 10.86 -10.98
C ASP A 48 -3.79 10.19 -9.60
N PRO A 49 -3.51 10.98 -8.53
CA PRO A 49 -3.22 10.45 -7.21
C PRO A 49 -4.42 9.72 -6.59
N GLU A 50 -5.64 10.16 -6.87
CA GLU A 50 -6.87 9.56 -6.33
C GLU A 50 -7.09 8.14 -6.86
N ALA A 51 -6.82 7.89 -8.14
CA ALA A 51 -6.86 6.57 -8.75
C ALA A 51 -5.81 5.63 -8.13
N ALA A 52 -4.61 6.13 -7.85
CA ALA A 52 -3.58 5.36 -7.15
C ALA A 52 -4.01 4.99 -5.71
N ILE A 53 -4.65 5.91 -4.99
CA ILE A 53 -5.19 5.66 -3.65
C ILE A 53 -6.32 4.62 -3.70
N ALA A 54 -7.24 4.74 -4.66
CA ALA A 54 -8.36 3.82 -4.81
C ALA A 54 -7.89 2.38 -5.08
N ASP A 55 -6.87 2.21 -5.92
CA ASP A 55 -6.25 0.91 -6.17
C ASP A 55 -5.56 0.35 -4.91
N ALA A 56 -4.85 1.19 -4.15
CA ALA A 56 -4.24 0.78 -2.88
C ALA A 56 -5.29 0.31 -1.85
N ILE A 57 -6.45 0.98 -1.78
CA ILE A 57 -7.58 0.56 -0.94
C ILE A 57 -8.09 -0.82 -1.38
N ALA A 58 -8.32 -1.01 -2.68
CA ALA A 58 -8.77 -2.30 -3.23
C ALA A 58 -7.74 -3.42 -2.97
N HIS A 59 -6.45 -3.08 -3.06
CA HIS A 59 -5.35 -4.00 -2.73
C HIS A 59 -5.39 -4.40 -1.25
N ILE A 60 -5.54 -3.44 -0.34
CA ILE A 60 -5.69 -3.71 1.10
C ILE A 60 -6.90 -4.62 1.34
N ASP A 61 -8.08 -4.28 0.81
CA ASP A 61 -9.29 -5.07 1.05
C ASP A 61 -9.15 -6.52 0.56
N ARG A 62 -8.50 -6.72 -0.60
CA ARG A 62 -8.24 -8.05 -1.17
C ARG A 62 -7.26 -8.89 -0.34
N PHE A 63 -6.22 -8.28 0.20
CA PHE A 63 -5.10 -8.98 0.83
C PHE A 63 -5.06 -8.87 2.36
N LYS A 64 -5.94 -8.09 2.98
CA LYS A 64 -6.07 -7.97 4.45
C LYS A 64 -6.10 -9.32 5.19
N PRO A 65 -6.78 -10.38 4.70
CA PRO A 65 -6.74 -11.69 5.36
C PRO A 65 -5.34 -12.36 5.36
N ARG A 66 -4.45 -11.95 4.44
CA ARG A 66 -3.09 -12.48 4.28
C ARG A 66 -2.03 -11.60 4.95
N PHE A 67 -2.34 -10.33 5.18
CA PHE A 67 -1.48 -9.43 5.96
C PHE A 67 -1.62 -9.75 7.45
N ALA A 68 -0.97 -10.83 7.88
CA ALA A 68 -0.78 -11.09 9.29
C ALA A 68 0.30 -10.14 9.84
N ALA A 69 0.09 -9.63 11.06
CA ALA A 69 1.20 -9.07 11.83
C ALA A 69 2.19 -10.20 12.12
N ALA A 70 3.49 -9.93 11.98
CA ALA A 70 4.52 -10.81 12.54
C ALA A 70 4.15 -11.06 14.01
N SER A 71 3.97 -12.33 14.38
CA SER A 71 3.72 -12.73 15.77
C SER A 71 5.01 -12.73 16.57
#